data_AF-A0A072NMP6-F1
#
_entry.id   AF-A0A072NMP6-F1
#
_cell.length_a   1.000
_cell.length_b   1.000
_cell.length_c   1.000
_cell.angle_alpha   90.00
_cell.angle_beta   90.00
_cell.angle_gamma   90.00
#
_symmetry.space_group_name_H-M   'P 1'
#
loop_
_entity.id
_entity.type
_entity.pdbx_description
1 polymer ?
#
loop_
_entity_poly.entity_id
_entity_poly.type
_entity_poly.pdbx_seq_one_letter_code
_entity_poly.pdbx_strand_id
1 'polypeptide(L)'
;MNKAFVFLLMLILTVLTACGTTNNNNQQGFQSETSDTLKDNEQSGRKDVSYVEGEITDIADRNPNFLDLNTENEAHNNHGAYQQKLREIVESTNAFNAGMIYINGHKAIVNVTPKRNLSRDDLHWRTDDLQRKLANAVPRYKIDLRVNNNNA
;
A
#
# COMPACT_ATOMS: atom_id res chain seq x y z
N MET A 1 40.84 -33.22 25.76
CA MET A 1 39.92 -32.69 24.73
C MET A 1 40.58 -32.79 23.38
N ASN A 2 39.96 -33.51 22.44
CA ASN A 2 40.55 -33.75 21.13
C ASN A 2 40.66 -32.41 20.40
N LYS A 3 41.87 -32.04 19.96
CA LYS A 3 42.12 -30.74 19.30
C LYS A 3 41.22 -30.53 18.07
N ALA A 4 40.86 -31.63 17.39
CA ALA A 4 39.88 -31.63 16.30
C ALA A 4 38.46 -31.27 16.75
N PHE A 5 38.05 -31.65 17.96
CA PHE A 5 36.73 -31.33 18.51
C PHE A 5 36.64 -29.85 18.92
N VAL A 6 37.75 -29.29 19.43
CA VAL A 6 37.84 -27.86 19.75
C VAL A 6 37.78 -27.01 18.47
N PHE A 7 38.44 -27.45 17.39
CA PHE A 7 38.38 -26.76 16.09
C PHE A 7 36.98 -26.81 15.45
N LEU A 8 36.30 -27.95 15.52
CA LEU A 8 34.94 -28.10 15.00
C LEU A 8 33.94 -27.20 15.75
N LEU A 9 34.08 -27.09 17.08
CA LEU A 9 33.22 -26.25 17.91
C LEU A 9 33.42 -24.75 17.61
N MET A 10 34.66 -24.32 17.38
CA MET A 10 35.00 -22.94 16.96
C MET A 10 34.40 -22.58 15.60
N LEU A 11 34.42 -23.51 14.64
CA LEU A 11 33.84 -23.29 13.31
C LEU A 11 32.30 -23.14 13.35
N ILE A 12 31.63 -23.85 14.25
CA ILE A 12 30.16 -23.74 14.38
C ILE A 12 29.77 -22.39 14.99
N LEU A 13 30.54 -21.85 15.93
CA LEU A 13 30.24 -20.55 16.55
C LEU A 13 30.35 -19.37 15.57
N THR A 14 31.18 -19.45 14.52
CA THR A 14 31.36 -18.34 13.57
C THR A 14 30.22 -18.23 12.56
N VAL A 15 29.43 -19.29 12.34
CA VAL A 15 28.29 -19.26 11.40
C VAL A 15 27.06 -18.58 12.01
N LEU A 16 26.93 -18.54 13.35
CA LEU A 16 25.78 -17.93 14.03
C LEU A 16 25.85 -16.39 14.13
N THR A 17 27.01 -15.75 13.91
CA THR A 17 27.16 -14.29 14.03
C THR A 17 27.02 -13.52 12.70
N ALA A 18 26.74 -14.20 11.58
CA ALA A 18 26.69 -13.58 10.25
C ALA A 18 25.34 -12.92 9.88
N CYS A 19 24.40 -12.78 10.81
CA CYS A 19 23.14 -12.06 10.56
C CYS A 19 22.93 -10.99 11.63
N GLY A 20 23.57 -9.83 11.46
CA GLY A 20 23.53 -8.75 12.43
C GLY A 20 23.93 -7.40 11.84
N THR A 21 23.01 -6.77 11.10
CA THR A 21 22.71 -5.32 11.00
C THR A 21 22.17 -5.02 9.61
N THR A 22 20.84 -5.08 9.46
CA THR A 22 20.18 -4.26 8.44
C THR A 22 20.08 -2.87 9.05
N ASN A 23 21.00 -1.98 8.68
CA ASN A 23 20.80 -0.55 8.89
C ASN A 23 19.62 -0.11 8.02
N ASN A 24 18.43 -0.12 8.60
CA ASN A 24 17.32 0.69 8.10
C ASN A 24 17.61 2.15 8.45
N ASN A 25 18.58 2.74 7.78
CA ASN A 25 18.64 4.18 7.66
C ASN A 25 17.56 4.58 6.65
N ASN A 26 16.31 4.65 7.11
CA ASN A 26 15.33 5.57 6.53
C ASN A 26 15.70 7.01 6.94
N GLN A 27 16.93 7.40 6.66
CA GLN A 27 17.31 8.79 6.60
C GLN A 27 17.08 9.20 5.16
N GLN A 28 15.88 9.75 4.90
CA GLN A 28 15.76 10.77 3.86
C GLN A 28 16.77 11.86 4.24
N GLY A 29 17.97 11.77 3.67
CA GLY A 29 18.96 12.81 3.77
C GLY A 29 18.36 14.03 3.10
N PHE A 30 17.93 15.01 3.89
CA PHE A 30 17.98 16.39 3.44
C PHE A 30 19.43 16.64 3.01
N GLN A 31 19.63 16.74 1.70
CA GLN A 31 20.89 17.14 1.13
C GLN A 31 21.06 18.60 1.55
N SER A 32 21.85 18.84 2.61
CA SER A 32 22.31 20.17 2.95
C SER A 32 23.19 20.62 1.80
N GLU A 33 22.63 21.41 0.88
CA GLU A 33 23.42 22.12 -0.11
C GLU A 33 24.34 23.08 0.65
N THR A 34 25.62 22.73 0.66
CA THR A 34 26.73 23.60 1.03
C THR A 34 26.52 24.95 0.37
N SER A 35 26.52 26.00 1.18
CA SER A 35 26.42 27.38 0.75
C SER A 35 27.54 27.73 -0.22
N ASP A 36 27.27 27.65 -1.52
CA ASP A 36 28.04 28.37 -2.52
C ASP A 36 27.52 29.80 -2.58
N THR A 37 28.42 30.68 -2.19
CA THR A 37 28.19 32.11 -2.02
C THR A 37 28.06 32.75 -3.39
N LEU A 38 26.84 33.00 -3.86
CA LEU A 38 26.59 33.94 -4.95
C LEU A 38 25.88 35.16 -4.39
N LYS A 39 26.70 36.15 -4.03
CA LYS A 39 26.26 37.53 -3.91
C LYS A 39 26.00 38.05 -5.31
N ASP A 40 24.76 38.39 -5.61
CA ASP A 40 24.51 39.57 -6.43
C ASP A 40 23.21 40.27 -6.01
N ASN A 41 23.35 41.59 -5.89
CA ASN A 41 22.32 42.56 -5.59
C ASN A 41 21.26 42.58 -6.70
N GLU A 42 20.02 42.86 -6.33
CA GLU A 42 19.16 43.93 -6.86
C GLU A 42 17.67 43.55 -6.76
N GLN A 43 17.09 43.95 -5.62
CA GLN A 43 15.82 44.66 -5.53
C GLN A 43 14.81 44.44 -6.67
N SER A 44 13.95 43.42 -6.53
CA SER A 44 12.59 43.48 -7.05
C SER A 44 11.66 42.69 -6.14
N GLY A 45 10.53 43.29 -5.78
CA GLY A 45 9.75 43.02 -4.57
C GLY A 45 9.32 41.57 -4.39
N ARG A 46 9.80 40.94 -3.31
CA ARG A 46 9.24 39.68 -2.80
C ARG A 46 7.97 40.04 -2.04
N LYS A 47 6.80 39.85 -2.67
CA LYS A 47 5.59 39.56 -1.90
C LYS A 47 5.87 38.25 -1.17
N ASP A 48 5.67 38.24 0.14
CA ASP A 48 5.66 37.01 0.93
C ASP A 48 4.64 36.06 0.28
N VAL A 49 5.14 35.03 -0.40
CA VAL A 49 4.30 33.91 -0.84
C VAL A 49 4.11 33.05 0.39
N SER A 50 3.01 33.26 1.09
CA SER A 50 2.55 32.33 2.12
C SER A 50 2.05 31.09 1.41
N TYR A 51 2.73 29.96 1.58
CA TYR A 51 2.21 28.67 1.15
C TYR A 51 1.16 28.22 2.17
N VAL A 52 -0.06 28.72 2.02
CA VAL A 52 -1.23 28.13 2.67
C VAL A 52 -1.62 26.92 1.83
N GLU A 53 -1.56 25.74 2.43
CA GLU A 53 -2.01 24.51 1.77
C GLU A 53 -3.49 24.65 1.39
N GLY A 54 -3.77 24.66 0.09
CA GLY A 54 -5.11 24.90 -0.48
C GLY A 54 -5.23 26.14 -1.37
N GLU A 55 -4.20 26.99 -1.49
CA GLU A 55 -4.20 28.10 -2.45
C GLU A 55 -3.84 27.56 -3.86
N ILE A 56 -4.89 27.33 -4.66
CA ILE A 56 -4.84 27.00 -6.08
C ILE A 56 -4.05 28.07 -6.85
N THR A 57 -2.74 27.84 -7.02
CA THR A 57 -1.96 28.48 -8.08
C THR A 57 -2.24 27.78 -9.42
N ASP A 58 -3.51 27.68 -9.79
CA ASP A 58 -4.03 27.04 -11.00
C ASP A 58 -3.85 27.95 -12.23
N ILE A 59 -2.59 28.27 -12.54
CA ILE A 59 -2.23 28.94 -13.81
C ILE A 59 -1.29 28.07 -14.65
N ALA A 60 -0.81 26.94 -14.12
CA ALA A 60 0.03 26.01 -14.87
C ALA A 60 -0.76 25.11 -15.84
N ASP A 61 -2.07 24.95 -15.66
CA ASP A 61 -2.83 23.87 -16.32
C ASP A 61 -3.74 24.35 -17.46
N ARG A 62 -3.14 24.98 -18.48
CA ARG A 62 -3.84 25.29 -19.75
C ARG A 62 -3.16 24.70 -20.99
N ASN A 63 -2.17 23.84 -20.82
CA ASN A 63 -1.55 23.13 -21.93
C ASN A 63 -2.20 21.74 -22.06
N PRO A 64 -3.03 21.50 -23.09
CA PRO A 64 -3.73 20.23 -23.24
C PRO A 64 -2.81 19.02 -23.52
N ASN A 65 -1.50 19.24 -23.70
CA ASN A 65 -0.50 18.18 -23.90
C ASN A 65 0.38 17.92 -22.66
N PHE A 66 0.11 18.55 -21.51
CA PHE A 66 0.79 18.15 -20.27
C PHE A 66 0.17 16.86 -19.74
N LEU A 67 1.02 15.96 -19.23
CA LEU A 67 0.55 14.84 -18.42
C LEU A 67 -0.14 15.44 -17.20
N ASP A 68 -1.44 15.19 -17.07
CA ASP A 68 -2.18 15.56 -15.88
C ASP A 68 -1.78 14.63 -14.73
N LEU A 69 -0.77 15.06 -13.97
CA LEU A 69 -0.27 14.37 -12.78
C LEU A 69 -1.31 14.38 -11.63
N ASN A 70 -2.37 15.19 -11.73
CA ASN A 70 -3.44 15.28 -10.75
C ASN A 70 -4.62 14.34 -11.07
N THR A 71 -4.77 13.93 -12.34
CA THR A 71 -5.63 12.80 -12.76
C THR A 71 -5.03 11.44 -12.36
N GLU A 72 -3.74 11.39 -12.00
CA GLU A 72 -3.06 10.15 -11.55
C GLU A 72 -3.49 9.66 -10.17
N ASN A 73 -4.25 10.45 -9.42
CA ASN A 73 -4.86 9.99 -8.18
C ASN A 73 -5.96 8.93 -8.41
N GLU A 74 -6.40 8.72 -9.66
CA GLU A 74 -7.20 7.56 -10.04
C GLU A 74 -6.31 6.38 -10.43
N ALA A 75 -5.65 5.78 -9.44
CA ALA A 75 -5.55 4.32 -9.25
C ALA A 75 -5.16 3.42 -10.44
N HIS A 76 -4.52 3.92 -11.51
CA HIS A 76 -4.50 3.17 -12.77
C HIS A 76 -3.70 1.87 -12.71
N ASN A 77 -2.73 1.75 -11.80
CA ASN A 77 -1.99 0.50 -11.55
C ASN A 77 -1.61 0.28 -10.08
N ASN A 78 -2.24 0.98 -9.13
CA ASN A 78 -1.90 0.82 -7.73
C ASN A 78 -2.67 -0.37 -7.11
N HIS A 79 -1.98 -1.49 -6.87
CA HIS A 79 -2.55 -2.65 -6.17
C HIS A 79 -3.16 -2.25 -4.82
N GLY A 80 -2.57 -1.29 -4.09
CA GLY A 80 -3.10 -0.79 -2.83
C GLY A 80 -4.45 -0.10 -2.98
N ALA A 81 -4.64 0.70 -4.03
CA ALA A 81 -5.93 1.35 -4.31
C ALA A 81 -7.03 0.32 -4.61
N TYR A 82 -6.72 -0.72 -5.38
CA TYR A 82 -7.67 -1.81 -5.65
C TYR A 82 -7.97 -2.66 -4.42
N GLN A 83 -6.97 -2.96 -3.59
CA GLN A 83 -7.17 -3.64 -2.31
C GLN A 83 -8.08 -2.83 -1.38
N GLN A 84 -7.88 -1.52 -1.33
CA GLN A 84 -8.70 -0.62 -0.53
C GLN A 84 -10.14 -0.55 -1.06
N LYS A 85 -10.33 -0.42 -2.37
CA LYS A 85 -11.66 -0.46 -3.00
C LYS A 85 -12.41 -1.77 -2.71
N LEU A 86 -11.72 -2.91 -2.81
CA LEU A 86 -12.30 -4.21 -2.45
C LEU A 86 -12.70 -4.25 -0.97
N ARG A 87 -11.86 -3.72 -0.07
CA ARG A 87 -12.16 -3.63 1.37
C ARG A 87 -13.40 -2.80 1.63
N GLU A 88 -13.50 -1.61 1.04
CA GLU A 88 -14.64 -0.71 1.20
C GLU A 88 -15.95 -1.36 0.76
N ILE A 89 -15.93 -2.10 -0.36
CA ILE A 89 -17.12 -2.83 -0.83
C ILE A 89 -17.54 -3.89 0.18
N VAL A 90 -16.61 -4.68 0.72
CA VAL A 90 -16.92 -5.68 1.74
C VAL A 90 -17.51 -5.01 2.98
N GLU A 91 -16.88 -3.94 3.46
CA GLU A 91 -17.31 -3.23 4.68
C GLU A 91 -18.63 -2.48 4.52
N SER A 92 -18.94 -2.02 3.30
CA SER A 92 -20.25 -1.44 2.99
C SER A 92 -21.40 -2.46 3.12
N THR A 93 -21.08 -3.76 3.16
CA THR A 93 -22.08 -4.79 3.42
C THR A 93 -22.29 -5.01 4.91
N ASN A 94 -23.55 -5.19 5.30
CA ASN A 94 -23.91 -5.59 6.67
C ASN A 94 -23.74 -7.10 6.93
N ALA A 95 -23.21 -7.87 5.96
CA ALA A 95 -23.12 -9.33 6.05
C ALA A 95 -21.74 -9.83 6.47
N PHE A 96 -20.68 -9.12 6.09
CA PHE A 96 -19.31 -9.60 6.22
C PHE A 96 -18.39 -8.53 6.79
N ASN A 97 -17.36 -8.98 7.50
CA ASN A 97 -16.17 -8.20 7.85
C ASN A 97 -15.06 -8.51 6.85
N ALA A 98 -14.30 -7.50 6.44
CA ALA A 98 -13.15 -7.68 5.58
C ALA A 98 -11.97 -8.28 6.35
N GLY A 99 -11.44 -9.40 5.85
CA GLY A 99 -10.20 -9.97 6.33
C GLY A 99 -9.01 -9.52 5.48
N MET A 100 -8.04 -10.43 5.32
CA MET A 100 -6.89 -10.20 4.46
C MET A 100 -7.34 -10.11 2.99
N ILE A 101 -6.94 -9.03 2.33
CA ILE A 101 -7.17 -8.79 0.90
C ILE A 101 -5.82 -8.55 0.27
N TYR A 102 -5.50 -9.32 -0.77
CA TYR A 102 -4.24 -9.18 -1.49
C TYR A 102 -4.41 -9.55 -2.95
N ILE A 103 -3.52 -9.01 -3.78
CA ILE A 103 -3.55 -9.19 -5.24
C ILE A 103 -2.27 -9.92 -5.62
N ASN A 104 -2.41 -11.02 -6.37
CA ASN A 104 -1.32 -11.78 -6.92
C ASN A 104 -1.54 -11.97 -8.43
N GLY A 105 -0.79 -11.22 -9.23
CA GLY A 105 -0.92 -11.21 -10.68
C GLY A 105 -2.34 -10.81 -11.10
N HIS A 106 -3.03 -11.71 -11.81
CA HIS A 106 -4.38 -11.50 -12.31
C HIS A 106 -5.49 -11.89 -11.31
N LYS A 107 -5.14 -12.32 -10.09
CA LYS A 107 -6.11 -12.76 -9.07
C LYS A 107 -6.12 -11.80 -7.90
N ALA A 108 -7.31 -11.44 -7.42
CA ALA A 108 -7.50 -10.77 -6.15
C ALA A 108 -8.12 -11.76 -5.17
N ILE A 109 -7.43 -12.04 -4.07
CA ILE A 109 -7.91 -12.92 -3.02
C ILE A 109 -8.54 -12.04 -1.94
N VAL A 110 -9.81 -12.30 -1.65
CA VAL A 110 -10.63 -11.53 -0.70
C VAL A 110 -11.12 -12.49 0.38
N ASN A 111 -10.54 -12.41 1.57
CA ASN A 111 -10.99 -13.20 2.70
C ASN A 111 -12.04 -12.40 3.48
N VAL A 112 -13.17 -13.03 3.81
CA VAL A 112 -14.26 -12.40 4.55
C VAL A 112 -14.75 -13.32 5.66
N THR A 113 -15.30 -12.72 6.71
CA THR A 113 -15.92 -13.45 7.83
C THR A 113 -17.35 -12.95 8.04
N PRO A 114 -18.36 -13.83 8.16
CA PRO A 114 -19.72 -13.41 8.45
C PRO A 114 -19.79 -12.59 9.75
N LYS A 115 -20.50 -11.45 9.73
CA LYS A 115 -20.73 -10.58 10.90
C LYS A 115 -21.63 -11.24 11.96
N ARG A 116 -22.42 -12.23 11.55
CA ARG A 116 -23.36 -12.99 12.37
C ARG A 116 -23.51 -14.40 11.83
N ASN A 117 -24.12 -15.27 12.62
CA ASN A 117 -24.54 -16.58 12.13
C ASN A 117 -25.61 -16.39 11.04
N LEU A 118 -25.28 -16.84 9.83
CA LEU A 118 -26.18 -16.85 8.68
C LEU A 118 -26.62 -18.29 8.43
N SER A 119 -27.86 -18.47 7.96
CA SER A 119 -28.29 -19.77 7.43
C SER A 119 -27.43 -20.13 6.20
N ARG A 120 -27.39 -21.42 5.82
CA ARG A 120 -26.64 -21.84 4.64
C ARG A 120 -27.10 -21.12 3.37
N ASP A 121 -28.41 -20.97 3.21
CA ASP A 121 -29.01 -20.34 2.03
C ASP A 121 -28.76 -18.82 2.01
N ASP A 122 -28.88 -18.16 3.17
CA ASP A 122 -28.53 -16.74 3.30
C ASP A 122 -27.04 -16.52 3.03
N LEU A 123 -26.17 -17.38 3.56
CA LEU A 123 -24.73 -17.27 3.36
C LEU A 123 -24.39 -17.39 1.88
N HIS A 124 -24.99 -18.36 1.18
CA HIS A 124 -24.80 -18.55 -0.25
C HIS A 124 -25.24 -17.31 -1.04
N TRP A 125 -26.46 -16.83 -0.83
CA TRP A 125 -26.99 -15.67 -1.53
C TRP A 125 -26.15 -14.40 -1.29
N ARG A 126 -25.75 -14.16 -0.04
CA ARG A 126 -24.91 -13.00 0.33
C ARG A 126 -23.51 -13.08 -0.28
N THR A 127 -22.95 -14.29 -0.35
CA THR A 127 -21.63 -14.52 -0.95
C THR A 127 -21.67 -14.26 -2.45
N ASP A 128 -22.71 -14.73 -3.14
CA ASP A 128 -22.88 -14.51 -4.58
C ASP A 128 -23.11 -13.03 -4.92
N ASP A 129 -23.89 -12.32 -4.10
CA ASP A 129 -24.09 -10.88 -4.24
C ASP A 129 -22.77 -10.11 -4.05
N LEU A 130 -22.00 -10.46 -3.01
CA LEU A 130 -20.70 -9.85 -2.77
C LEU A 130 -19.70 -10.15 -3.90
N GLN A 131 -19.64 -11.39 -4.37
CA GLN A 131 -18.78 -11.80 -5.49
C GLN A 131 -19.06 -10.96 -6.74
N ARG A 132 -20.34 -10.76 -7.08
CA ARG A 132 -20.76 -9.93 -8.21
C ARG A 132 -20.35 -8.46 -8.03
N LYS A 133 -20.56 -7.89 -6.85
CA LYS A 133 -20.17 -6.49 -6.55
C LYS A 133 -18.66 -6.28 -6.68
N LEU A 134 -17.86 -7.19 -6.13
CA LEU A 134 -16.40 -7.13 -6.20
C LEU A 134 -15.91 -7.26 -7.65
N ALA A 135 -16.45 -8.21 -8.41
CA ALA A 135 -16.09 -8.43 -9.81
C ALA A 135 -16.43 -7.21 -10.69
N ASN A 136 -17.58 -6.58 -10.47
CA ASN A 136 -17.98 -5.39 -11.21
C ASN A 136 -17.11 -4.16 -10.87
N ALA A 137 -16.68 -4.05 -9.61
CA ALA A 137 -15.89 -2.90 -9.17
C ALA A 137 -14.43 -2.95 -9.61
N VAL A 138 -13.87 -4.16 -9.76
CA VAL A 138 -12.49 -4.36 -10.18
C VAL A 138 -12.40 -5.44 -11.28
N PRO A 139 -12.89 -5.13 -12.50
CA PRO A 139 -13.08 -6.12 -13.56
C PRO A 139 -11.77 -6.71 -14.12
N ARG A 140 -10.64 -6.04 -13.86
CA ARG A 140 -9.31 -6.51 -14.29
C ARG A 140 -8.85 -7.78 -13.58
N TYR A 141 -9.31 -8.03 -12.35
CA TYR A 141 -8.87 -9.18 -11.56
C TYR A 141 -9.94 -10.25 -11.47
N LYS A 142 -9.50 -11.51 -11.51
CA LYS A 142 -10.33 -12.64 -11.12
C LYS A 142 -10.46 -12.66 -9.59
N ILE A 143 -11.66 -12.39 -9.08
CA ILE A 143 -11.95 -12.39 -7.64
C ILE A 143 -12.06 -13.83 -7.11
N ASP A 144 -11.22 -14.18 -6.15
CA ASP A 144 -11.28 -15.39 -5.33
C ASP A 144 -11.78 -14.99 -3.92
N LEU A 145 -13.11 -15.06 -3.73
CA LEU A 145 -13.77 -14.74 -2.47
C LEU A 145 -13.80 -15.97 -1.57
N ARG A 146 -13.21 -15.84 -0.38
CA ARG A 146 -13.08 -16.91 0.62
C ARG A 146 -13.84 -16.52 1.88
N VAL A 147 -14.84 -17.31 2.22
CA VAL A 147 -15.62 -17.12 3.44
C VAL A 147 -15.03 -18.01 4.55
N ASN A 148 -14.46 -17.36 5.57
CA ASN A 148 -13.98 -18.04 6.76
C ASN A 148 -15.12 -18.13 7.78
N ASN A 149 -15.64 -19.33 8.00
CA ASN A 149 -16.59 -19.59 9.07
C ASN A 149 -15.82 -19.78 10.37
N ASN A 150 -15.91 -18.83 11.30
CA ASN A 150 -15.35 -18.94 12.65
C ASN A 150 -16.18 -19.87 13.56
N ASN A 151 -16.74 -20.94 13.01
CA ASN A 151 -17.42 -21.97 13.81
C ASN A 151 -16.38 -22.99 14.26
N ALA A 152 -15.66 -22.63 15.33
CA ALA A 152 -14.96 -23.58 16.20
C ALA A 152 -15.80 -23.79 17.47
#